data_AF-A0A316VUF6-F1
#
_entry.id   AF-A0A316VUF6-F1
#
_cell.length_a   1.000
_cell.length_b   1.000
_cell.length_c   1.000
_cell.angle_alpha   90.00
_cell.angle_beta   90.00
_cell.angle_gamma   90.00
#
_symmetry.space_group_name_H-M   'P 1'
#
loop_
_entity.id
_entity.type
_entity.pdbx_description
1 polymer ?
#
loop_
_entity_poly.entity_id
_entity_poly.type
_entity_poly.pdbx_seq_one_letter_code
_entity_poly.pdbx_strand_id
1 'polypeptide(L)' 'MAKYRSHKRKIDKDRQLAGWRSALNNPSTTSAGRSHARKQLLMRGHVGDALFSTSINTRIRRMLGLRAKSHG' A
#
# COMPACT_ATOMS: atom_id res chain seq x y z
N MET A 1 38.67 7.69 15.41
CA MET A 1 37.75 8.41 14.51
C MET A 1 36.80 7.41 13.85
N ALA A 2 35.50 7.44 14.13
CA ALA A 2 34.55 6.51 13.54
C ALA A 2 34.25 6.87 12.08
N LYS A 3 34.52 5.94 11.16
CA LYS A 3 34.31 6.12 9.72
C LYS A 3 32.83 5.89 9.41
N TYR A 4 32.06 6.95 9.16
CA TYR A 4 30.64 6.83 8.81
C TYR A 4 30.50 6.13 7.45
N ARG A 5 30.18 4.83 7.46
CA ARG A 5 29.82 4.08 6.24
C ARG A 5 28.45 4.57 5.80
N SER A 6 28.41 5.36 4.74
CA SER A 6 27.17 5.70 4.04
C SER A 6 26.55 4.42 3.47
N HIS A 7 25.68 3.80 4.25
CA HIS A 7 24.86 2.70 3.77
C HIS A 7 23.79 3.30 2.85
N LYS A 8 24.10 3.36 1.54
CA LYS A 8 23.11 3.60 0.49
C LYS A 8 22.05 2.50 0.62
N ARG A 9 20.94 2.80 1.29
CA ARG A 9 19.84 1.88 1.47
C ARG A 9 19.19 1.65 0.11
N LYS A 10 19.50 0.51 -0.52
CA LYS A 10 18.77 0.04 -1.70
C LYS A 10 17.37 -0.29 -1.23
N ILE A 11 16.37 0.47 -1.67
CA ILE A 11 14.99 0.15 -1.38
C ILE A 11 14.56 -0.87 -2.41
N ASP A 12 14.36 -2.11 -1.96
CA ASP A 12 13.89 -3.20 -2.81
C ASP A 12 12.58 -2.81 -3.50
N LYS A 13 12.43 -3.21 -4.77
CA LYS A 13 11.26 -2.87 -5.59
C LYS A 13 9.98 -3.38 -4.93
N ASP A 14 10.03 -4.57 -4.33
CA ASP A 14 8.92 -5.19 -3.62
C ASP A 14 8.52 -4.40 -2.37
N ARG A 15 9.49 -3.81 -1.67
CA ARG A 15 9.24 -2.94 -0.52
C ARG A 15 8.50 -1.67 -0.91
N GLN A 16 8.80 -1.12 -2.08
CA GLN A 16 8.09 0.04 -2.61
C GLN A 16 6.64 -0.32 -3.01
N LEU A 17 6.45 -1.47 -3.64
CA LEU A 17 5.12 -2.00 -3.98
C LEU A 17 4.26 -2.22 -2.72
N ALA A 18 4.85 -2.82 -1.68
CA ALA A 18 4.19 -2.98 -0.38
C ALA A 18 3.80 -1.64 0.26
N GLY A 19 4.67 -0.63 0.16
CA GLY A 19 4.37 0.72 0.65
C GLY A 19 3.17 1.36 -0.05
N TRP A 20 3.08 1.24 -1.37
CA TRP A 20 1.93 1.76 -2.12
C TRP A 20 0.64 0.98 -1.84
N ARG A 21 0.71 -0.35 -1.74
CA ARG A 21 -0.42 -1.18 -1.30
C ARG A 21 -0.92 -0.77 0.09
N SER A 22 0.00 -0.46 1.01
CA SER A 22 -0.34 0.02 2.35
C SER A 22 -1.00 1.40 2.31
N ALA A 23 -0.48 2.32 1.49
CA ALA A 23 -1.04 3.65 1.33
C ALA A 23 -2.50 3.63 0.84
N LEU A 24 -2.87 2.66 0.00
CA LEU A 24 -4.26 2.48 -0.46
C LEU A 24 -5.22 2.02 0.65
N ASN A 25 -4.72 1.26 1.62
CA ASN A 25 -5.53 0.69 2.70
C ASN A 25 -5.53 1.55 3.98
N ASN A 26 -4.58 2.46 4.11
CA ASN A 26 -4.46 3.30 5.29
C ASN A 26 -5.47 4.47 5.27
N PRO A 27 -6.43 4.54 6.23
CA PRO A 27 -7.43 5.61 6.28
C PRO A 27 -6.83 7.00 6.52
N SER A 28 -5.64 7.11 7.14
CA SER A 28 -4.97 8.40 7.33
C SER A 28 -4.26 8.92 6.08
N THR A 29 -4.21 8.13 5.01
CA THR A 29 -3.61 8.58 3.75
C THR A 29 -4.57 9.49 3.00
N THR A 30 -4.08 10.68 2.64
CA THR A 30 -4.83 11.67 1.87
C THR A 30 -5.35 11.10 0.54
N SER A 31 -6.41 11.70 0.01
CA SER A 31 -6.96 11.32 -1.30
C SER A 31 -5.90 11.40 -2.41
N ALA A 32 -5.11 12.48 -2.42
CA ALA A 32 -3.99 12.67 -3.34
C ALA A 32 -2.90 11.60 -3.19
N GLY A 33 -2.52 11.26 -1.95
CA GLY A 33 -1.53 10.21 -1.67
C GLY A 33 -1.98 8.83 -2.16
N ARG A 34 -3.28 8.52 -1.99
CA ARG A 34 -3.87 7.28 -2.54
C ARG A 34 -3.91 7.27 -4.06
N SER A 35 -4.27 8.40 -4.69
CA SER A 35 -4.23 8.53 -6.16
C SER A 35 -2.82 8.29 -6.71
N HIS A 36 -1.81 8.88 -6.07
CA HIS A 36 -0.41 8.67 -6.42
C HIS A 36 -0.01 7.19 -6.27
N ALA A 37 -0.34 6.54 -5.14
CA ALA A 37 -0.06 5.13 -4.94
C ALA A 37 -0.71 4.22 -6.01
N ARG A 38 -1.96 4.53 -6.44
CA ARG A 38 -2.61 3.79 -7.55
C ARG A 38 -1.85 3.95 -8.86
N LYS A 39 -1.48 5.19 -9.22
CA LYS A 39 -0.71 5.47 -10.44
C LYS A 39 0.61 4.71 -10.46
N GLN A 40 1.29 4.69 -9.32
CA GLN A 40 2.57 3.99 -9.18
C GLN A 40 2.43 2.46 -9.29
N LEU A 41 1.35 1.88 -8.75
CA LEU A 41 1.04 0.45 -8.91
C LEU A 41 0.67 0.11 -10.37
N LEU A 42 -0.14 0.95 -11.04
CA LEU A 42 -0.49 0.78 -12.45
C LEU A 42 0.74 0.82 -13.36
N MET A 43 1.63 1.81 -13.16
CA MET A 43 2.88 1.93 -13.92
C MET A 43 3.80 0.72 -13.78
N ARG A 44 3.68 -0.03 -12.67
CA ARG A 44 4.46 -1.25 -12.43
C ARG A 44 3.71 -2.54 -12.79
N GLY A 45 2.60 -2.44 -13.54
CA GLY A 45 1.81 -3.60 -13.96
C GLY A 45 0.97 -4.25 -12.85
N HIS A 46 0.90 -3.65 -11.66
CA HIS A 46 0.11 -4.15 -10.53
C HIS A 46 -1.32 -3.61 -10.57
N VAL A 47 -2.00 -3.87 -11.69
CA VAL A 47 -3.37 -3.40 -11.95
C VAL A 47 -4.35 -3.99 -10.94
N GLY A 48 -4.15 -5.26 -10.57
CA GLY A 48 -4.92 -5.94 -9.53
C GLY A 48 -4.91 -5.21 -8.20
N ASP A 49 -3.73 -4.78 -7.73
CA ASP A 49 -3.60 -4.08 -6.44
C ASP A 49 -4.07 -2.62 -6.50
N ALA A 50 -3.91 -1.97 -7.66
CA ALA A 50 -4.33 -0.58 -7.84
C ALA A 50 -5.86 -0.44 -7.83
N LEU A 51 -6.55 -1.41 -8.43
CA LEU A 51 -8.02 -1.40 -8.61
C LEU A 51 -8.75 -2.21 -7.54
N PHE A 52 -8.24 -3.39 -7.19
CA PHE A 52 -8.84 -4.33 -6.24
C PHE A 52 -8.09 -4.42 -4.93
N SER A 53 -7.51 -3.30 -4.48
CA SER A 53 -7.02 -3.20 -3.10
C SER A 53 -8.10 -3.73 -2.15
N THR A 54 -7.66 -4.52 -1.15
CA THR A 54 -8.45 -5.25 -0.14
C THR A 54 -9.65 -4.45 0.41
N SER A 55 -9.58 -3.12 0.32
CA SER A 55 -10.63 -2.12 0.36
C SER A 55 -12.04 -2.55 -0.08
N ILE A 56 -12.35 -3.04 -1.29
CA ILE A 56 -13.78 -3.16 -1.68
C ILE A 56 -14.54 -4.14 -0.78
N ASN A 57 -14.02 -5.36 -0.65
CA ASN A 57 -14.62 -6.41 0.18
C ASN A 57 -14.60 -6.07 1.69
N THR A 58 -13.53 -5.41 2.16
CA THR A 58 -13.44 -5.01 3.57
C THR A 58 -14.24 -3.75 3.90
N ARG A 59 -14.42 -2.85 2.94
CA ARG A 59 -15.25 -1.64 3.05
C ARG A 59 -16.72 -1.99 2.97
N ILE A 60 -17.12 -2.89 2.06
CA ILE A 60 -18.47 -3.45 2.03
C ILE A 60 -18.76 -4.18 3.34
N ARG A 61 -17.85 -5.04 3.82
CA ARG A 61 -18.01 -5.69 5.13
C ARG A 61 -18.17 -4.67 6.26
N ARG A 62 -17.28 -3.67 6.37
CA ARG A 62 -17.40 -2.61 7.39
C ARG A 62 -18.70 -1.81 7.28
N MET A 63 -19.13 -1.50 6.07
CA MET A 63 -20.37 -0.77 5.83
C MET A 63 -21.61 -1.60 6.21
N LEU A 64 -21.51 -2.93 6.12
CA LEU A 64 -22.52 -3.89 6.58
C LEU A 64 -22.35 -4.29 8.07
N GLY A 65 -21.50 -3.60 8.83
CA GLY A 65 -21.22 -3.93 10.24
C GLY A 65 -20.44 -5.24 10.45
N LEU A 66 -19.98 -5.87 9.37
CA LEU A 66 -19.22 -7.11 9.41
C LEU A 66 -17.75 -6.83 9.75
N ARG A 67 -17.23 -7.56 10.74
CA ARG A 67 -15.83 -7.48 11.18
C ARG A 67 -14.90 -7.96 10.07
N ALA A 68 -13.72 -7.32 9.96
CA ALA A 68 -12.71 -7.74 8.98
C ALA A 68 -12.29 -9.19 9.26
N LYS A 69 -12.12 -10.00 8.20
CA LYS A 69 -11.66 -11.39 8.30
C LYS A 69 -10.27 -11.39 8.97
N SER A 70 -10.18 -11.96 10.17
CA SER A 70 -8.90 -12.25 10.82
C SER A 70 -8.27 -13.40 10.05
N HIS A 71 -7.12 -13.16 9.42
CA HIS A 71 -6.27 -14.25 8.95
C HIS A 71 -5.48 -14.73 10.18
N GLY A 72 -5.88 -15.90 10.69
CA GLY A 72 -5.06 -16.71 11.58
C GLY A 72 -4.12 -17.59 10.77
#